data_AF-A0A1D1VAH5-F1
#
_entry.id   AF-A0A1D1VAH5-F1
#
_cell.length_a   1.000
_cell.length_b   1.000
_cell.length_c   1.000
_cell.angle_alpha   90.00
_cell.angle_beta   90.00
_cell.angle_gamma   90.00
#
_symmetry.space_group_name_H-M   'P 1'
#
loop_
_entity.id
_entity.type
_entity.pdbx_description
1 polymer ?
#
loop_
_entity_poly.entity_id
_entity_poly.type
_entity_poly.pdbx_seq_one_letter_code
_entity_poly.pdbx_strand_id
1 'polypeptide(L)'
;MEQLRSPLTSMCMRVFQAALQTSTEKNVVVCPFTITGCATMLYYASEGTFSTAHRQLEDSLMYSNLFDKRSDAKLVLLAFRQAIKVFTKHQLKEDDPAAITSPEFRLTLINRIFLPIATAEVLNPDFVEICEKNLKIDFEILDSSLNGRETENAIEQWLDDHQKVQQRFDVKIPRGLIDSTYNGHRLVFANAAHFRAGWEVPFDPRETKIAPFRLIGGKLKEVELMHLTDKFPYYEDPQLGLKTMELPYYHNICTLIITVCSKKDGFMQAMEKLSNDYFLEAHLKKRMKLIRVALPKFHVQSTYEMTPLLRRIGIKEVLQDDCVLENMSKTTPLRRTEGIHKCALMCDEEGTYVNEKSHLELLSGQYRKSWTPPVSHSGKSDTGDKKNQEKNRPPQAEEFVANSPFLVALRHNLTGVFLFAGCITEP
;
A
#
# COMPACT_ATOMS: atom_id res chain seq x y z
N MET A 1 10.69 -16.62 0.06
CA MET A 1 10.62 -15.15 -0.09
C MET A 1 11.26 -14.66 -1.39
N GLU A 2 12.49 -15.06 -1.69
CA GLU A 2 13.17 -14.61 -2.92
C GLU A 2 12.41 -14.98 -4.20
N GLN A 3 11.93 -16.22 -4.30
CA GLN A 3 11.09 -16.66 -5.43
C GLN A 3 9.78 -15.85 -5.56
N LEU A 4 9.17 -15.41 -4.44
CA LEU A 4 7.95 -14.61 -4.45
C LEU A 4 8.16 -13.14 -4.82
N ARG A 5 9.40 -12.64 -4.78
CA ARG A 5 9.67 -11.21 -5.00
C ARG A 5 9.20 -10.75 -6.38
N SER A 6 9.54 -11.51 -7.43
CA SER A 6 9.18 -11.16 -8.81
C SER A 6 7.65 -11.21 -9.03
N PRO A 7 6.94 -12.30 -8.68
CA PRO A 7 5.48 -12.33 -8.72
C PRO A 7 4.82 -11.18 -7.95
N LEU A 8 5.26 -10.89 -6.71
CA LEU A 8 4.68 -9.82 -5.90
C LEU A 8 4.92 -8.43 -6.51
N THR A 9 6.08 -8.16 -7.09
CA THR A 9 6.35 -6.89 -7.79
C THR A 9 5.48 -6.75 -9.04
N SER A 10 5.35 -7.81 -9.84
CA SER A 10 4.48 -7.80 -11.02
C SER A 10 3.01 -7.60 -10.64
N MET A 11 2.56 -8.28 -9.59
CA MET A 11 1.21 -8.11 -9.06
C MET A 11 0.97 -6.72 -8.48
N CYS A 12 1.97 -6.10 -7.85
CA CYS A 12 1.89 -4.71 -7.40
C CYS A 12 1.49 -3.78 -8.54
N MET A 13 2.20 -3.85 -9.67
CA MET A 13 1.90 -2.99 -10.82
C MET A 13 0.55 -3.29 -11.46
N ARG A 14 0.20 -4.58 -11.63
CA ARG A 14 -1.10 -4.95 -12.22
C ARG A 14 -2.27 -4.54 -11.35
N VAL A 15 -2.18 -4.74 -10.03
CA VAL A 15 -3.20 -4.31 -9.07
C VAL A 15 -3.30 -2.79 -9.04
N PHE A 16 -2.18 -2.08 -9.06
CA PHE A 16 -2.19 -0.62 -9.08
C PHE A 16 -2.81 -0.06 -10.36
N GLN A 17 -2.45 -0.60 -11.53
CA GLN A 17 -3.06 -0.23 -12.81
C GLN A 17 -4.56 -0.54 -12.85
N ALA A 18 -4.97 -1.70 -12.32
CA ALA A 18 -6.39 -2.04 -12.19
C ALA A 18 -7.11 -1.04 -11.27
N ALA A 19 -6.53 -0.69 -10.12
CA ALA A 19 -7.10 0.28 -9.20
C ALA A 19 -7.28 1.67 -9.83
N LEU A 20 -6.31 2.13 -10.65
CA LEU A 20 -6.43 3.38 -11.41
C LEU A 20 -7.59 3.37 -12.42
N GLN A 21 -7.95 2.20 -12.95
CA GLN A 21 -9.02 2.05 -13.95
C GLN A 21 -10.39 1.79 -13.32
N THR A 22 -10.44 1.21 -12.13
CA THR A 22 -11.69 0.84 -11.45
C THR A 22 -12.12 1.84 -10.38
N SER A 23 -11.20 2.68 -9.88
CA SER A 23 -11.51 3.66 -8.86
C SER A 23 -12.44 4.75 -9.40
N THR A 24 -13.44 5.10 -8.60
CA THR A 24 -14.25 6.32 -8.77
C THR A 24 -13.67 7.50 -7.99
N GLU A 25 -12.70 7.25 -7.11
CA GLU A 25 -12.03 8.26 -6.29
C GLU A 25 -10.97 9.03 -7.09
N LYS A 26 -10.78 10.31 -6.76
CA LYS A 26 -9.76 11.17 -7.39
C LYS A 26 -8.34 10.71 -7.08
N ASN A 27 -8.10 10.37 -5.81
CA ASN A 27 -6.86 9.80 -5.35
C ASN A 27 -7.04 8.29 -5.23
N VAL A 28 -5.99 7.54 -5.55
CA VAL A 28 -6.01 6.08 -5.53
C VAL A 28 -4.92 5.63 -4.58
N VAL A 29 -5.25 4.74 -3.66
CA VAL A 29 -4.26 4.01 -2.86
C VAL A 29 -4.70 2.57 -2.67
N VAL A 30 -3.78 1.64 -2.87
CA VAL A 30 -4.06 0.20 -2.79
C VAL A 30 -2.94 -0.49 -2.02
N CYS A 31 -3.25 -1.59 -1.35
CA CYS A 31 -2.27 -2.52 -0.79
C CYS A 31 -2.22 -3.80 -1.62
N PRO A 32 -1.34 -3.89 -2.63
CA PRO A 32 -1.31 -5.04 -3.53
C PRO A 32 -0.98 -6.35 -2.82
N PHE A 33 -0.21 -6.30 -1.74
CA PHE A 33 0.18 -7.48 -0.99
C PHE A 33 -1.04 -8.22 -0.40
N THR A 34 -2.00 -7.50 0.19
CA THR A 34 -3.20 -8.13 0.78
C THR A 34 -4.19 -8.61 -0.29
N ILE A 35 -4.35 -7.85 -1.38
CA ILE A 35 -5.13 -8.29 -2.55
C ILE A 35 -4.53 -9.56 -3.16
N THR A 36 -3.20 -9.60 -3.31
CA THR A 36 -2.53 -10.80 -3.83
C THR A 36 -2.69 -11.96 -2.87
N GLY A 37 -2.59 -11.75 -1.56
CA GLY A 37 -2.86 -12.78 -0.56
C GLY A 37 -4.28 -13.37 -0.65
N CYS A 38 -5.29 -12.53 -0.90
CA CYS A 38 -6.66 -12.99 -1.18
C CYS A 38 -6.72 -13.85 -2.45
N ALA A 39 -6.08 -13.43 -3.54
CA ALA A 39 -5.99 -14.24 -4.74
C ALA A 39 -5.21 -15.55 -4.52
N THR A 40 -4.18 -15.56 -3.67
CA THR A 40 -3.46 -16.77 -3.26
C THR A 40 -4.34 -17.73 -2.45
N MET A 41 -5.20 -17.21 -1.58
CA MET A 41 -6.21 -18.00 -0.88
C MET A 41 -7.16 -18.67 -1.87
N LEU A 42 -7.65 -17.92 -2.86
CA LEU A 42 -8.49 -18.47 -3.94
C LEU A 42 -7.75 -19.51 -4.78
N TYR A 43 -6.45 -19.31 -5.02
CA TYR A 43 -5.60 -20.29 -5.70
C TYR A 43 -5.54 -21.62 -4.93
N TYR A 44 -5.38 -21.57 -3.61
CA TYR A 44 -5.47 -22.75 -2.76
C TYR A 44 -6.89 -23.35 -2.73
N ALA A 45 -7.92 -22.52 -2.60
CA ALA A 45 -9.32 -22.95 -2.57
C ALA A 45 -9.75 -23.67 -3.85
N SER A 46 -9.22 -23.27 -5.00
CA SER A 46 -9.56 -23.81 -6.31
C SER A 46 -8.77 -25.05 -6.73
N GLU A 47 -7.78 -25.48 -5.93
CA GLU A 47 -6.89 -26.61 -6.24
C GLU A 47 -7.69 -27.91 -6.44
N GLY A 48 -7.56 -28.49 -7.63
CA GLY A 48 -8.23 -29.71 -8.08
C GLY A 48 -7.71 -30.15 -9.46
N THR A 49 -7.76 -31.45 -9.77
CA THR A 49 -7.05 -32.06 -10.93
C THR A 49 -7.42 -31.44 -12.28
N PHE A 50 -8.64 -30.93 -12.43
CA PHE A 50 -9.14 -30.34 -13.68
C PHE A 50 -9.66 -28.90 -13.54
N SER A 51 -9.34 -28.23 -12.42
CA SER A 51 -9.84 -26.89 -12.13
C SER A 51 -9.29 -25.85 -13.12
N THR A 52 -10.16 -25.28 -13.96
CA THR A 52 -9.83 -24.16 -14.86
C THR A 52 -9.49 -22.90 -14.05
N ALA A 53 -10.21 -22.68 -12.96
CA ALA A 53 -9.96 -21.58 -12.03
C ALA A 53 -8.57 -21.63 -11.42
N HIS A 54 -8.12 -22.81 -10.99
CA HIS A 54 -6.77 -22.98 -10.42
C HIS A 54 -5.67 -22.63 -11.43
N ARG A 55 -5.77 -23.14 -12.67
CA ARG A 55 -4.77 -22.85 -13.73
C ARG A 55 -4.77 -21.36 -14.08
N GLN A 56 -5.95 -20.74 -14.20
CA GLN A 56 -6.01 -19.30 -14.48
C GLN A 56 -5.40 -18.49 -13.34
N LEU A 57 -5.65 -18.86 -12.08
CA LEU A 57 -5.06 -18.21 -10.91
C LEU A 57 -3.54 -18.41 -10.89
N GLU A 58 -3.05 -19.61 -11.19
CA GLU A 58 -1.62 -19.93 -11.28
C GLU A 58 -0.91 -19.00 -12.28
N ASP A 59 -1.44 -18.90 -13.50
CA ASP A 59 -0.89 -18.06 -14.56
C ASP A 59 -1.03 -16.57 -14.21
N SER A 60 -2.21 -16.16 -13.72
CA SER A 60 -2.48 -14.77 -13.36
C SER A 60 -1.62 -14.29 -12.21
N LEU A 61 -1.27 -15.16 -11.25
CA LEU A 61 -0.42 -14.83 -10.11
C LEU A 61 1.08 -15.07 -10.38
N MET A 62 1.42 -15.59 -11.56
CA MET A 62 2.79 -15.98 -11.93
C MET A 62 3.39 -17.02 -10.97
N TYR A 63 2.57 -17.99 -10.54
CA TYR A 63 3.01 -19.09 -9.68
C TYR A 63 3.50 -20.31 -10.47
N SER A 64 3.32 -20.30 -11.79
CA SER A 64 3.79 -21.34 -12.68
C SER A 64 5.31 -21.53 -12.51
N ASN A 65 5.72 -22.74 -12.11
CA ASN A 65 7.11 -23.12 -11.85
C ASN A 65 7.82 -22.34 -10.71
N LEU A 66 7.07 -21.76 -9.76
CA LEU A 66 7.66 -20.97 -8.67
C LEU A 66 8.63 -21.78 -7.77
N PHE A 67 8.38 -23.08 -7.60
CA PHE A 67 9.16 -23.99 -6.74
C PHE A 67 9.61 -25.25 -7.49
N ASP A 68 10.52 -25.11 -8.46
CA ASP A 68 11.18 -26.25 -9.13
C ASP A 68 10.21 -27.29 -9.75
N LYS A 69 9.31 -26.81 -10.62
CA LYS A 69 8.38 -27.56 -11.50
C LYS A 69 7.08 -28.09 -10.89
N ARG A 70 6.76 -27.76 -9.63
CA ARG A 70 5.37 -27.82 -9.13
C ARG A 70 5.05 -26.54 -8.37
N SER A 71 3.96 -25.89 -8.76
CA SER A 71 3.31 -24.88 -7.96
C SER A 71 2.55 -25.61 -6.85
N ASP A 72 2.90 -25.33 -5.59
CA ASP A 72 2.22 -25.88 -4.42
C ASP A 72 1.61 -24.71 -3.67
N ALA A 73 0.29 -24.64 -3.67
CA ALA A 73 -0.46 -23.54 -3.05
C ALA A 73 -0.15 -23.39 -1.55
N LYS A 74 0.12 -24.50 -0.83
CA LYS A 74 0.48 -24.46 0.59
C LYS A 74 1.88 -23.88 0.79
N LEU A 75 2.84 -24.18 -0.10
CA LEU A 75 4.18 -23.56 -0.05
C LEU A 75 4.12 -22.07 -0.35
N VAL A 76 3.27 -21.64 -1.31
CA VAL A 76 3.04 -20.21 -1.57
C VAL A 76 2.48 -19.53 -0.32
N LEU A 77 1.44 -20.10 0.29
CA LEU A 77 0.82 -19.57 1.51
C LEU A 77 1.83 -19.49 2.67
N LEU A 78 2.66 -20.51 2.86
CA LEU A 78 3.74 -20.49 3.85
C LEU A 78 4.74 -19.36 3.58
N ALA A 79 5.04 -19.08 2.33
CA ALA A 79 5.92 -17.98 1.96
C ALA A 79 5.27 -16.61 2.25
N PHE A 80 3.96 -16.45 2.05
CA PHE A 80 3.22 -15.26 2.54
C PHE A 80 3.28 -15.11 4.06
N ARG A 81 3.11 -16.21 4.81
CA ARG A 81 3.26 -16.21 6.27
C ARG A 81 4.61 -15.69 6.70
N GLN A 82 5.66 -16.12 6.01
CA GLN A 82 7.03 -15.68 6.29
C GLN A 82 7.24 -14.22 5.90
N ALA A 83 6.62 -13.75 4.81
CA ALA A 83 6.64 -12.34 4.41
C ALA A 83 6.05 -11.46 5.52
N ILE A 84 4.84 -11.79 5.99
CA ILE A 84 4.13 -11.06 7.05
C ILE A 84 4.99 -11.00 8.31
N LYS A 85 5.55 -12.13 8.75
CA LYS A 85 6.46 -12.18 9.91
C LYS A 85 7.69 -11.26 9.76
N VAL A 86 8.23 -11.17 8.54
CA VAL A 86 9.39 -10.31 8.27
C VAL A 86 8.97 -8.83 8.29
N PHE A 87 7.83 -8.49 7.68
CA PHE A 87 7.32 -7.12 7.66
C PHE A 87 7.02 -6.60 9.08
N THR A 88 6.44 -7.44 9.93
CA THR A 88 6.01 -7.05 11.27
C THR A 88 7.09 -7.26 12.33
N LYS A 89 8.27 -7.78 11.98
CA LYS A 89 9.35 -8.12 12.94
C LYS A 89 9.77 -6.95 13.82
N HIS A 90 9.75 -5.74 13.28
CA HIS A 90 10.19 -4.50 13.94
C HIS A 90 9.04 -3.72 14.59
N GLN A 91 7.82 -4.24 14.57
CA GLN A 91 6.69 -3.62 15.24
C GLN A 91 6.81 -3.83 16.74
N LEU A 92 6.62 -2.76 17.50
CA LEU A 92 6.45 -2.84 18.94
C LEU A 92 5.13 -3.56 19.27
N LYS A 93 5.09 -4.29 20.37
CA LYS A 93 3.84 -4.90 20.86
C LYS A 93 2.91 -3.79 21.37
N GLU A 94 1.60 -3.95 21.20
CA GLU A 94 0.61 -2.95 21.63
C GLU A 94 0.67 -2.62 23.12
N ASP A 95 1.08 -3.57 23.95
CA ASP A 95 1.21 -3.40 25.41
C ASP A 95 2.52 -2.72 25.85
N ASP A 96 3.42 -2.38 24.92
CA ASP A 96 4.70 -1.73 25.25
C ASP A 96 4.48 -0.24 25.55
N PRO A 97 4.81 0.27 26.76
CA PRO A 97 4.71 1.69 27.08
C PRO A 97 5.49 2.59 26.09
N ALA A 98 6.52 2.06 25.43
CA ALA A 98 7.29 2.76 24.41
C ALA A 98 6.54 2.91 23.07
N ALA A 99 5.52 2.07 22.80
CA ALA A 99 4.69 2.14 21.60
C ALA A 99 3.84 3.43 21.53
N ILE A 100 3.57 4.06 22.69
CA ILE A 100 2.83 5.32 22.78
C ILE A 100 3.73 6.52 22.42
N THR A 101 5.06 6.40 22.57
CA THR A 101 5.99 7.54 22.56
C THR A 101 7.06 7.52 21.45
N SER A 102 7.15 6.47 20.64
CA SER A 102 8.14 6.32 19.56
C SER A 102 7.56 6.74 18.20
N PRO A 103 8.38 7.20 17.22
CA PRO A 103 8.01 7.21 15.80
C PRO A 103 7.86 5.75 15.32
N GLU A 104 6.80 5.09 15.80
CA GLU A 104 6.66 3.65 15.69
C GLU A 104 6.48 3.23 14.24
N PHE A 105 7.20 2.17 13.85
CA PHE A 105 6.87 1.42 12.67
C PHE A 105 5.68 0.52 12.99
N ARG A 106 4.54 0.74 12.33
CA ARG A 106 3.35 -0.12 12.39
C ARG A 106 2.81 -0.35 10.98
N LEU A 107 2.63 -1.61 10.63
CA LEU A 107 2.02 -2.07 9.39
C LEU A 107 0.91 -3.03 9.79
N THR A 108 -0.32 -2.58 9.62
CA THR A 108 -1.49 -3.36 9.98
C THR A 108 -2.10 -3.90 8.70
N LEU A 109 -2.15 -5.23 8.59
CA LEU A 109 -2.74 -5.97 7.50
C LEU A 109 -3.83 -6.84 8.12
N ILE A 110 -5.08 -6.38 8.06
CA ILE A 110 -6.22 -7.08 8.66
C ILE A 110 -7.05 -7.70 7.55
N ASN A 111 -7.35 -8.98 7.70
CA ASN A 111 -8.11 -9.76 6.74
C ASN A 111 -9.19 -10.52 7.49
N ARG A 112 -10.42 -10.48 6.99
CA ARG A 112 -11.53 -11.20 7.57
C ARG A 112 -12.44 -11.75 6.48
N ILE A 113 -12.97 -12.92 6.74
CA ILE A 113 -14.02 -13.53 5.94
C ILE A 113 -15.32 -13.46 6.73
N PHE A 114 -16.35 -12.89 6.13
CA PHE A 114 -17.71 -12.88 6.64
C PHE A 114 -18.53 -13.94 5.90
N LEU A 115 -19.22 -14.78 6.66
CA LEU A 115 -20.03 -15.86 6.10
C LEU A 115 -21.28 -16.12 6.96
N PRO A 116 -22.36 -16.64 6.36
CA PRO A 116 -23.53 -17.04 7.12
C PRO A 116 -23.29 -18.39 7.82
N ILE A 117 -24.03 -18.67 8.90
CA ILE A 117 -23.92 -19.92 9.66
C ILE A 117 -24.02 -21.18 8.79
N ALA A 118 -24.94 -21.20 7.82
CA ALA A 118 -25.13 -22.33 6.90
C ALA A 118 -23.90 -22.59 6.01
N THR A 119 -23.10 -21.56 5.70
CA THR A 119 -21.81 -21.71 5.00
C THR A 119 -20.74 -22.24 5.96
N ALA A 120 -20.76 -21.82 7.22
CA ALA A 120 -19.78 -22.24 8.22
C ALA A 120 -19.82 -23.76 8.47
N GLU A 121 -21.01 -24.33 8.48
CA GLU A 121 -21.23 -25.77 8.70
C GLU A 121 -20.64 -26.67 7.60
N VAL A 122 -20.45 -26.14 6.39
CA VAL A 122 -19.90 -26.87 5.23
C VAL A 122 -18.45 -26.53 4.92
N LEU A 123 -17.86 -25.55 5.62
CA LEU A 123 -16.47 -25.16 5.43
C LEU A 123 -15.52 -26.30 5.77
N ASN A 124 -14.50 -26.47 4.93
CA ASN A 124 -13.42 -27.40 5.20
C ASN A 124 -12.55 -26.86 6.37
N PRO A 125 -12.42 -27.58 7.50
CA PRO A 125 -11.58 -27.12 8.62
C PRO A 125 -10.11 -26.92 8.25
N ASP A 126 -9.59 -27.72 7.31
CA ASP A 126 -8.21 -27.59 6.82
C ASP A 126 -7.99 -26.25 6.12
N PHE A 127 -9.01 -25.77 5.39
CA PHE A 127 -8.98 -24.48 4.72
C PHE A 127 -8.96 -23.33 5.72
N VAL A 128 -9.78 -23.41 6.76
CA VAL A 128 -9.81 -22.42 7.84
C VAL A 128 -8.45 -22.32 8.52
N GLU A 129 -7.88 -23.45 8.98
CA GLU A 129 -6.58 -23.46 9.67
C GLU A 129 -5.47 -22.88 8.77
N ILE A 130 -5.44 -23.28 7.50
CA ILE A 130 -4.43 -22.81 6.55
C ILE A 130 -4.53 -21.29 6.33
N CYS A 131 -5.74 -20.74 6.21
CA CYS A 131 -5.96 -19.31 6.01
C CYS A 131 -5.58 -18.48 7.24
N GLU A 132 -6.04 -18.88 8.43
CA GLU A 132 -5.71 -18.21 9.70
C GLU A 132 -4.19 -18.20 9.94
N LYS A 133 -3.55 -19.35 9.76
CA LYS A 133 -2.13 -19.54 10.08
C LYS A 133 -1.20 -18.82 9.12
N ASN A 134 -1.54 -18.80 7.83
CA ASN A 134 -0.64 -18.34 6.78
C ASN A 134 -0.92 -16.92 6.28
N LEU A 135 -2.18 -16.49 6.27
CA LEU A 135 -2.59 -15.18 5.77
C LEU A 135 -3.18 -14.27 6.85
N LYS A 136 -3.31 -14.74 8.10
CA LYS A 136 -3.92 -13.96 9.20
C LYS A 136 -5.34 -13.52 8.84
N ILE A 137 -6.12 -14.47 8.33
CA ILE A 137 -7.52 -14.27 7.99
C ILE A 137 -8.37 -14.78 9.15
N ASP A 138 -9.16 -13.90 9.75
CA ASP A 138 -10.19 -14.29 10.71
C ASP A 138 -11.48 -14.70 9.99
N PHE A 139 -12.31 -15.51 10.65
CA PHE A 139 -13.63 -15.88 10.15
C PHE A 139 -14.71 -15.37 11.11
N GLU A 140 -15.68 -14.63 10.58
CA GLU A 140 -16.83 -14.13 11.32
C GLU A 140 -18.11 -14.73 10.77
N ILE A 141 -18.80 -15.45 11.64
CA ILE A 141 -20.06 -16.11 11.35
C ILE A 141 -21.19 -15.14 11.70
N LEU A 142 -22.04 -14.87 10.72
CA LEU A 142 -23.18 -13.97 10.86
C LEU A 142 -24.49 -14.79 10.96
N ASP A 143 -25.39 -14.35 11.85
CA ASP A 143 -26.59 -15.08 12.27
C ASP A 143 -27.71 -15.11 11.19
N SER A 144 -27.77 -14.09 10.33
CA SER A 144 -28.82 -13.94 9.32
C SER A 144 -28.40 -14.52 7.95
N SER A 145 -29.40 -14.90 7.14
CA SER A 145 -29.21 -15.06 5.70
C SER A 145 -28.79 -13.70 5.12
N LEU A 146 -27.49 -13.49 5.05
CA LEU A 146 -26.87 -12.21 4.70
C LEU A 146 -27.59 -11.53 3.54
N ASN A 147 -28.11 -10.34 3.76
CA ASN A 147 -28.31 -9.37 2.69
C ASN A 147 -27.06 -8.46 2.62
N GLY A 148 -26.82 -7.82 1.47
CA GLY A 148 -25.60 -7.04 1.23
C GLY A 148 -25.35 -5.93 2.26
N ARG A 149 -26.42 -5.32 2.78
CA ARG A 149 -26.34 -4.22 3.73
C ARG A 149 -25.87 -4.65 5.12
N GLU A 150 -26.34 -5.79 5.59
CA GLU A 150 -25.90 -6.35 6.87
C GLU A 150 -24.41 -6.73 6.82
N THR A 151 -23.96 -7.33 5.72
CA THR A 151 -22.53 -7.61 5.50
C THR A 151 -21.71 -6.32 5.49
N GLU A 152 -22.15 -5.29 4.77
CA GLU A 152 -21.47 -3.99 4.75
C GLU A 152 -21.35 -3.38 6.16
N ASN A 153 -22.42 -3.41 6.96
CA ASN A 153 -22.40 -2.90 8.34
C ASN A 153 -21.47 -3.72 9.25
N ALA A 154 -21.44 -5.04 9.09
CA ALA A 154 -20.52 -5.89 9.85
C ALA A 154 -19.06 -5.58 9.51
N ILE A 155 -18.76 -5.34 8.23
CA ILE A 155 -17.43 -4.89 7.80
C ILE A 155 -17.08 -3.52 8.40
N GLU A 156 -18.01 -2.54 8.36
CA GLU A 156 -17.79 -1.22 8.97
C GLU A 156 -17.52 -1.33 10.47
N GLN A 157 -18.28 -2.16 11.20
CA GLN A 157 -18.11 -2.40 12.62
C GLN A 157 -16.76 -3.07 12.92
N TRP A 158 -16.39 -4.10 12.15
CA TRP A 158 -15.10 -4.78 12.27
C TRP A 158 -13.93 -3.81 12.05
N LEU A 159 -14.02 -2.95 11.04
CA LEU A 159 -13.01 -1.92 10.76
C LEU A 159 -12.94 -0.90 11.92
N ASP A 160 -14.08 -0.50 12.48
CA ASP A 160 -14.15 0.41 13.62
C ASP A 160 -13.51 -0.19 14.88
N ASP A 161 -13.72 -1.48 15.13
CA ASP A 161 -13.13 -2.14 16.30
C ASP A 161 -11.61 -2.31 16.18
N HIS A 162 -11.09 -2.55 14.98
CA HIS A 162 -9.65 -2.53 14.72
C HIS A 162 -9.06 -1.10 14.81
N GLN A 163 -9.88 -0.08 14.60
CA GLN A 163 -9.47 1.32 14.71
C GLN A 163 -9.49 1.90 16.11
N LYS A 164 -10.41 1.47 16.98
CA LYS A 164 -10.47 1.93 18.38
C LYS A 164 -9.16 1.65 19.14
N VAL A 165 -8.33 0.73 18.62
CA VAL A 165 -6.98 0.42 19.12
C VAL A 165 -5.87 1.24 18.44
N GLN A 166 -6.09 1.79 17.22
CA GLN A 166 -5.00 2.30 16.37
C GLN A 166 -5.18 3.72 15.77
N GLN A 167 -6.30 4.41 16.03
CA GLN A 167 -6.66 5.78 15.60
C GLN A 167 -6.75 6.00 14.05
N ARG A 168 -7.41 7.05 13.51
CA ARG A 168 -8.76 7.01 12.89
C ARG A 168 -8.69 6.98 11.35
N PHE A 169 -9.28 5.97 10.71
CA PHE A 169 -9.53 5.85 9.27
C PHE A 169 -11.04 6.00 9.05
N ASP A 170 -11.53 6.58 7.95
CA ASP A 170 -12.99 6.62 7.77
C ASP A 170 -13.48 5.20 7.49
N VAL A 171 -14.18 4.57 8.43
CA VAL A 171 -14.64 3.18 8.31
C VAL A 171 -15.70 2.99 7.24
N LYS A 172 -16.41 4.06 6.85
CA LYS A 172 -17.57 3.98 5.97
C LYS A 172 -17.25 3.45 4.59
N ILE A 173 -18.01 2.50 4.12
CA ILE A 173 -17.87 1.96 2.77
C ILE A 173 -19.02 2.44 1.88
N PRO A 174 -18.79 2.62 0.56
CA PRO A 174 -19.87 2.86 -0.38
C PRO A 174 -20.96 1.78 -0.26
N ARG A 175 -22.21 2.18 -0.40
CA ARG A 175 -23.37 1.27 -0.34
C ARG A 175 -23.53 0.55 -1.68
N GLY A 176 -23.94 -0.72 -1.62
CA GLY A 176 -24.18 -1.55 -2.79
C GLY A 176 -22.92 -2.18 -3.37
N LEU A 177 -21.84 -2.27 -2.57
CA LEU A 177 -20.63 -2.99 -2.98
C LEU A 177 -20.80 -4.51 -2.84
N ILE A 178 -21.71 -4.94 -1.96
CA ILE A 178 -22.08 -6.34 -1.80
C ILE A 178 -23.50 -6.55 -2.34
N ASP A 179 -23.66 -7.53 -3.21
CA ASP A 179 -24.95 -7.80 -3.83
C ASP A 179 -25.97 -8.33 -2.81
N SER A 180 -27.09 -7.61 -2.72
CA SER A 180 -28.19 -7.95 -1.84
C SER A 180 -29.14 -9.01 -2.41
N THR A 181 -28.99 -9.38 -3.69
CA THR A 181 -29.92 -10.29 -4.39
C THR A 181 -29.53 -11.76 -4.27
N TYR A 182 -28.28 -12.06 -3.90
CA TYR A 182 -27.78 -13.42 -3.80
C TYR A 182 -28.05 -14.04 -2.42
N ASN A 183 -28.82 -15.14 -2.39
CA ASN A 183 -29.30 -15.81 -1.17
C ASN A 183 -28.68 -17.22 -0.94
N GLY A 184 -27.63 -17.58 -1.69
CA GLY A 184 -26.93 -18.87 -1.55
C GLY A 184 -25.78 -18.85 -0.54
N HIS A 185 -24.99 -19.93 -0.52
CA HIS A 185 -23.76 -20.03 0.28
C HIS A 185 -22.67 -19.10 -0.26
N ARG A 186 -22.65 -17.87 0.27
CA ARG A 186 -21.67 -16.83 -0.06
C ARG A 186 -20.61 -16.66 1.01
N LEU A 187 -19.51 -16.06 0.59
CA LEU A 187 -18.40 -15.67 1.43
C LEU A 187 -17.90 -14.30 0.97
N VAL A 188 -17.82 -13.37 1.91
CA VAL A 188 -17.37 -11.99 1.64
C VAL A 188 -16.04 -11.78 2.33
N PHE A 189 -14.99 -11.61 1.53
CA PHE A 189 -13.67 -11.30 2.05
C PHE A 189 -13.48 -9.79 2.18
N ALA A 190 -13.07 -9.32 3.35
CA ALA A 190 -12.68 -7.95 3.56
C ALA A 190 -11.22 -7.87 3.99
N ASN A 191 -10.47 -6.97 3.37
CA ASN A 191 -9.12 -6.65 3.80
C ASN A 191 -8.93 -5.15 3.95
N ALA A 192 -8.29 -4.76 5.05
CA ALA A 192 -7.84 -3.40 5.26
C ALA A 192 -6.35 -3.35 5.57
N ALA A 193 -5.70 -2.30 5.07
CA ALA A 193 -4.29 -2.07 5.29
C ALA A 193 -4.04 -0.61 5.67
N HIS A 194 -3.21 -0.40 6.68
CA HIS A 194 -2.69 0.91 7.02
C HIS A 194 -1.23 0.82 7.45
N PHE A 195 -0.53 1.95 7.30
CA PHE A 195 0.88 2.07 7.58
C PHE A 195 1.17 3.30 8.41
N ARG A 196 2.08 3.15 9.36
CA ARG A 196 2.59 4.20 10.23
C ARG A 196 4.10 4.05 10.35
N ALA A 197 4.84 5.12 10.13
CA ALA A 197 6.26 5.21 10.46
C ALA A 197 6.72 6.66 10.39
N GLY A 198 7.65 7.05 11.27
CA GLY A 198 8.33 8.34 11.18
C GLY A 198 9.39 8.36 10.09
N TRP A 199 9.62 9.54 9.49
CA TRP A 199 10.74 9.73 8.56
C TRP A 199 12.08 9.48 9.24
N GLU A 200 13.07 9.00 8.48
CA GLU A 200 14.47 9.00 8.96
C GLU A 200 14.97 10.44 9.15
N VAL A 201 14.58 11.34 8.26
CA VAL A 201 14.81 12.79 8.35
C VAL A 201 13.47 13.51 8.21
N PRO A 202 12.89 14.03 9.32
CA PRO A 202 11.60 14.71 9.27
C PRO A 202 11.69 16.09 8.61
N PHE A 203 10.56 16.59 8.13
CA PHE A 203 10.41 17.97 7.68
C PHE A 203 10.26 18.89 8.91
N ASP A 204 10.69 20.14 8.79
CA ASP A 204 10.44 21.13 9.83
C ASP A 204 9.05 21.78 9.59
N PRO A 205 8.08 21.67 10.50
CA PRO A 205 6.75 22.29 10.32
C PRO A 205 6.80 23.80 10.08
N ARG A 206 7.87 24.48 10.50
CA ARG A 206 8.07 25.92 10.24
C ARG A 206 8.40 26.23 8.79
N GLU A 207 8.87 25.24 8.04
CA GLU A 207 9.18 25.34 6.61
C GLU A 207 7.99 24.91 5.72
N THR A 208 6.92 24.39 6.30
CA THR A 208 5.65 24.12 5.60
C THR A 208 4.97 25.43 5.21
N LYS A 209 4.60 25.55 3.93
CA LYS A 209 3.99 26.77 3.37
C LYS A 209 2.77 26.43 2.52
N ILE A 210 1.77 27.29 2.56
CA ILE A 210 0.66 27.22 1.61
C ILE A 210 1.20 27.54 0.21
N ALA A 211 0.97 26.64 -0.74
CA ALA A 211 1.45 26.76 -2.11
C ALA A 211 0.42 26.19 -3.11
N PRO A 212 0.44 26.66 -4.38
CA PRO A 212 -0.46 26.14 -5.40
C PRO A 212 -0.05 24.74 -5.86
N PHE A 213 -0.99 23.81 -5.80
CA PHE A 213 -0.97 22.50 -6.42
C PHE A 213 -1.81 22.53 -7.70
N ARG A 214 -1.24 22.06 -8.82
CA ARG A 214 -1.92 21.97 -10.10
C ARG A 214 -2.66 20.64 -10.21
N LEU A 215 -3.99 20.69 -10.21
CA LEU A 215 -4.86 19.52 -10.40
C LEU A 215 -4.88 19.04 -11.86
N ILE A 216 -5.41 17.84 -12.08
CA ILE A 216 -5.79 17.37 -13.41
C ILE A 216 -6.77 18.37 -14.04
N GLY A 217 -6.52 18.77 -15.29
CA GLY A 217 -7.27 19.83 -15.97
C GLY A 217 -6.75 21.25 -15.73
N GLY A 218 -5.66 21.41 -14.97
CA GLY A 218 -4.90 22.66 -14.88
C GLY A 218 -5.35 23.66 -13.81
N LYS A 219 -6.45 23.39 -13.10
CA LYS A 219 -6.91 24.19 -11.95
C LYS A 219 -5.86 24.19 -10.84
N LEU A 220 -5.69 25.32 -10.14
CA LEU A 220 -4.83 25.42 -8.96
C LEU A 220 -5.67 25.27 -7.68
N LYS A 221 -5.15 24.51 -6.72
CA LYS A 221 -5.66 24.35 -5.35
C LYS A 221 -4.54 24.71 -4.37
N GLU A 222 -4.85 25.45 -3.32
CA GLU A 222 -3.88 25.71 -2.25
C GLU A 222 -3.71 24.48 -1.35
N VAL A 223 -2.47 24.11 -1.07
CA VAL A 223 -2.11 22.94 -0.24
C VAL A 223 -0.97 23.29 0.71
N GLU A 224 -0.86 22.58 1.83
CA GLU A 224 0.31 22.65 2.71
C GLU A 224 1.47 21.89 2.08
N LEU A 225 2.51 22.62 1.63
CA LEU A 225 3.69 22.08 0.98
C LEU A 225 4.87 22.08 1.97
N MET A 226 5.32 20.90 2.35
CA MET A 226 6.43 20.67 3.28
C MET A 226 7.77 20.79 2.54
N HIS A 227 8.79 21.36 3.18
CA HIS A 227 10.10 21.56 2.57
C HIS A 227 11.25 20.95 3.38
N LEU A 228 12.18 20.31 2.69
CA LEU A 228 13.39 19.71 3.27
C LEU A 228 14.54 19.78 2.26
N THR A 229 15.77 19.93 2.74
CA THR A 229 16.97 19.81 1.90
C THR A 229 17.93 18.79 2.49
N ASP A 230 18.13 17.67 1.80
CA ASP A 230 19.08 16.64 2.22
C ASP A 230 19.50 15.77 1.03
N LYS A 231 20.32 14.75 1.29
CA LYS A 231 20.77 13.77 0.29
C LYS A 231 19.80 12.60 0.23
N PHE A 232 19.19 12.40 -0.95
CA PHE A 232 18.28 11.30 -1.19
C PHE A 232 18.69 10.47 -2.42
N PRO A 233 18.35 9.18 -2.47
CA PRO A 233 18.41 8.41 -3.71
C PRO A 233 17.45 9.03 -4.73
N TYR A 234 18.00 9.41 -5.88
CA TYR A 234 17.29 10.11 -6.95
C TYR A 234 17.58 9.46 -8.31
N TYR A 235 16.55 9.37 -9.13
CA TYR A 235 16.62 8.96 -10.52
C TYR A 235 15.76 9.87 -11.38
N GLU A 236 16.20 10.16 -12.60
CA GLU A 236 15.44 10.92 -13.58
C GLU A 236 15.54 10.21 -14.93
N ASP A 237 14.38 10.09 -15.57
CA ASP A 237 14.25 9.66 -16.95
C ASP A 237 13.82 10.88 -17.80
N PRO A 238 14.75 11.48 -18.55
CA PRO A 238 14.44 12.61 -19.42
C PRO A 238 13.48 12.26 -20.57
N GLN A 239 13.47 11.01 -21.04
CA GLN A 239 12.62 10.60 -22.16
C GLN A 239 11.16 10.60 -21.74
N LEU A 240 10.86 9.96 -20.60
CA LEU A 240 9.53 9.98 -20.01
C LEU A 240 9.21 11.33 -19.36
N GLY A 241 10.22 12.06 -18.89
CA GLY A 241 10.06 13.29 -18.12
C GLY A 241 9.64 13.00 -16.67
N LEU A 242 10.09 11.86 -16.14
CA LEU A 242 9.77 11.38 -14.80
C LEU A 242 10.97 11.53 -13.87
N LYS A 243 10.73 12.01 -12.65
CA LYS A 243 11.72 12.07 -11.58
C LYS A 243 11.23 11.20 -10.43
N THR A 244 12.09 10.32 -9.94
CA THR A 244 11.81 9.44 -8.81
C THR A 244 12.80 9.70 -7.67
N MET A 245 12.28 9.84 -6.46
CA MET A 245 13.06 10.01 -5.25
C MET A 245 12.62 9.00 -4.18
N GLU A 246 13.55 8.58 -3.32
CA GLU A 246 13.29 7.70 -2.20
C GLU A 246 13.43 8.47 -0.87
N LEU A 247 12.37 8.48 -0.04
CA LEU A 247 12.37 8.99 1.34
C LEU A 247 12.37 7.81 2.33
N PRO A 248 13.49 7.55 3.04
CA PRO A 248 13.56 6.49 4.04
C PRO A 248 12.72 6.82 5.28
N TYR A 249 12.08 5.80 5.84
CA TYR A 249 11.53 5.86 7.20
C TYR A 249 12.60 5.44 8.22
N TYR A 250 12.33 5.74 9.49
CA TYR A 250 13.19 5.43 10.62
C TYR A 250 13.69 3.98 10.58
N HIS A 251 14.99 3.78 10.87
CA HIS A 251 15.70 2.50 10.77
C HIS A 251 15.76 1.89 9.37
N ASN A 252 15.38 2.63 8.34
CA ASN A 252 15.41 2.21 6.94
C ASN A 252 14.64 0.88 6.70
N ILE A 253 13.62 0.58 7.50
CA ILE A 253 12.79 -0.64 7.37
C ILE A 253 11.96 -0.57 6.09
N CYS A 254 11.35 0.60 5.85
CA CYS A 254 10.59 0.93 4.65
C CYS A 254 11.11 2.22 4.03
N THR A 255 10.71 2.44 2.78
CA THR A 255 10.99 3.67 2.04
C THR A 255 9.74 4.08 1.27
N LEU A 256 9.37 5.35 1.33
CA LEU A 256 8.39 5.93 0.42
C LEU A 256 9.10 6.36 -0.86
N ILE A 257 8.66 5.81 -1.98
CA ILE A 257 9.14 6.17 -3.32
C ILE A 257 8.13 7.14 -3.91
N ILE A 258 8.61 8.30 -4.34
CA ILE A 258 7.78 9.35 -4.93
C ILE A 258 8.22 9.57 -6.36
N THR A 259 7.28 9.53 -7.30
CA THR A 259 7.53 9.79 -8.72
C THR A 259 6.68 10.95 -9.20
N VAL A 260 7.33 12.00 -9.71
CA VAL A 260 6.67 13.19 -10.26
C VAL A 260 6.91 13.30 -11.76
N CYS A 261 5.95 13.88 -12.49
CA CYS A 261 6.12 14.21 -13.91
C CYS A 261 6.53 15.68 -14.05
N SER A 262 7.67 15.93 -14.70
CA SER A 262 8.15 17.29 -14.97
C SER A 262 7.41 17.97 -16.12
N LYS A 263 6.67 17.20 -16.93
CA LYS A 263 5.89 17.73 -18.07
C LYS A 263 4.51 18.17 -17.58
N LYS A 264 4.20 19.46 -17.74
CA LYS A 264 2.98 20.12 -17.22
C LYS A 264 1.66 19.39 -17.52
N ASP A 265 1.53 18.75 -18.67
CA ASP A 265 0.34 17.99 -19.09
C ASP A 265 0.68 16.54 -19.47
N GLY A 266 1.87 16.07 -19.08
CA GLY A 266 2.40 14.76 -19.46
C GLY A 266 2.08 13.64 -18.47
N PHE A 267 1.45 13.93 -17.33
CA PHE A 267 1.24 12.94 -16.27
C PHE A 267 0.46 11.72 -16.75
N MET A 268 -0.71 11.91 -17.39
CA MET A 268 -1.51 10.79 -17.91
C MET A 268 -0.75 9.96 -18.96
N GLN A 269 -0.01 10.61 -19.86
CA GLN A 269 0.81 9.93 -20.87
C GLN A 269 1.98 9.16 -20.25
N ALA A 270 2.55 9.68 -19.16
CA ALA A 270 3.60 9.02 -18.41
C ALA A 270 3.04 7.81 -17.63
N MET A 271 1.80 7.92 -17.12
CA MET A 271 1.09 6.81 -16.47
C MET A 271 0.85 5.63 -17.42
N GLU A 272 0.47 5.90 -18.67
CA GLU A 272 0.30 4.85 -19.70
C GLU A 272 1.60 4.12 -20.02
N LYS A 273 2.74 4.80 -19.87
CA LYS A 273 4.09 4.26 -20.13
C LYS A 273 4.76 3.68 -18.88
N LEU A 274 4.10 3.77 -17.73
CA LEU A 274 4.64 3.29 -16.47
C LEU A 274 4.68 1.76 -16.45
N SER A 275 5.88 1.20 -16.33
CA SER A 275 6.13 -0.24 -16.39
C SER A 275 6.95 -0.74 -15.21
N ASN A 276 6.99 -2.06 -15.02
CA ASN A 276 7.95 -2.70 -14.10
C ASN A 276 9.39 -2.30 -14.44
N ASP A 277 9.71 -2.15 -15.73
CA ASP A 277 11.05 -1.79 -16.19
C ASP A 277 11.44 -0.38 -15.73
N TYR A 278 10.51 0.59 -15.75
CA TYR A 278 10.79 1.93 -15.23
C TYR A 278 11.21 1.88 -13.75
N PHE A 279 10.46 1.18 -12.90
CA PHE A 279 10.77 1.10 -11.47
C PHE A 279 12.04 0.29 -11.19
N LEU A 280 12.29 -0.76 -11.99
CA LEU A 280 13.55 -1.52 -11.93
C LEU A 280 14.74 -0.64 -12.31
N GLU A 281 14.64 0.11 -13.41
CA GLU A 281 15.68 1.05 -13.83
C GLU A 281 15.90 2.14 -12.78
N ALA A 282 14.83 2.74 -12.26
CA ALA A 282 14.91 3.74 -11.21
C ALA A 282 15.61 3.19 -9.97
N HIS A 283 15.32 1.95 -9.59
CA HIS A 283 15.99 1.29 -8.47
C HIS A 283 17.47 1.03 -8.71
N LEU A 284 17.85 0.56 -9.91
CA LEU A 284 19.23 0.19 -10.25
C LEU A 284 20.11 1.41 -10.57
N LYS A 285 19.54 2.46 -11.16
CA LYS A 285 20.28 3.63 -11.68
C LYS A 285 20.22 4.85 -10.75
N LYS A 286 19.46 4.80 -9.65
CA LYS A 286 19.41 5.91 -8.66
C LYS A 286 20.79 6.24 -8.10
N ARG A 287 20.99 7.52 -7.78
CA ARG A 287 22.21 8.03 -7.15
C ARG A 287 21.85 8.93 -5.98
N MET A 288 22.70 8.94 -4.95
CA MET A 288 22.57 9.92 -3.88
C MET A 288 22.84 11.31 -4.44
N LYS A 289 21.89 12.22 -4.31
CA LYS A 289 22.02 13.63 -4.72
C LYS A 289 21.50 14.53 -3.61
N LEU A 290 22.07 15.74 -3.50
CA LEU A 290 21.50 16.79 -2.65
C LEU A 290 20.24 17.35 -3.33
N ILE A 291 19.08 17.22 -2.69
CA ILE A 291 17.78 17.58 -3.24
C ILE A 291 17.11 18.62 -2.34
N ARG A 292 16.51 19.66 -2.94
CA ARG A 292 15.48 20.50 -2.32
C ARG A 292 14.12 19.90 -2.61
N VAL A 293 13.51 19.31 -1.58
CA VAL A 293 12.24 18.60 -1.63
C VAL A 293 11.10 19.56 -1.28
N ALA A 294 10.04 19.51 -2.07
CA ALA A 294 8.74 20.08 -1.77
C ALA A 294 7.67 19.00 -1.96
N LEU A 295 7.02 18.57 -0.87
CA LEU A 295 6.05 17.49 -0.85
C LEU A 295 4.77 17.95 -0.13
N PRO A 296 3.58 17.86 -0.73
CA PRO A 296 2.36 18.22 -0.03
C PRO A 296 2.09 17.25 1.11
N LYS A 297 1.52 17.75 2.21
CA LYS A 297 0.76 16.87 3.10
C LYS A 297 -0.37 16.26 2.29
N PHE A 298 -0.66 14.98 2.51
CA PHE A 298 -1.78 14.34 1.85
C PHE A 298 -2.44 13.32 2.75
N HIS A 299 -3.74 13.15 2.56
CA HIS A 299 -4.49 12.04 3.13
C HIS A 299 -5.30 11.38 2.02
N VAL A 300 -4.96 10.13 1.71
CA VAL A 300 -5.66 9.33 0.71
C VAL A 300 -6.28 8.12 1.37
N GLN A 301 -7.56 7.89 1.03
CA GLN A 301 -8.27 6.67 1.37
C GLN A 301 -8.98 6.17 0.11
N SER A 302 -8.99 4.86 -0.08
CA SER A 302 -9.72 4.23 -1.18
C SER A 302 -10.41 2.96 -0.69
N THR A 303 -11.61 2.73 -1.22
CA THR A 303 -12.38 1.50 -1.01
C THR A 303 -12.68 0.91 -2.37
N TYR A 304 -12.48 -0.40 -2.54
CA TYR A 304 -12.68 -1.11 -3.79
C TYR A 304 -13.59 -2.31 -3.58
N GLU A 305 -14.51 -2.50 -4.53
CA GLU A 305 -15.05 -3.84 -4.79
C GLU A 305 -13.93 -4.70 -5.41
N MET A 306 -13.68 -5.86 -4.82
CA MET A 306 -12.61 -6.75 -5.25
C MET A 306 -12.91 -7.41 -6.60
N THR A 307 -14.18 -7.71 -6.90
CA THR A 307 -14.57 -8.45 -8.12
C THR A 307 -14.14 -7.72 -9.41
N PRO A 308 -14.44 -6.42 -9.63
CA PRO A 308 -13.94 -5.68 -10.79
C PRO A 308 -12.42 -5.62 -10.87
N LEU A 309 -11.75 -5.44 -9.71
CA LEU A 309 -10.30 -5.35 -9.62
C LEU A 309 -9.63 -6.67 -10.02
N LEU A 310 -10.08 -7.80 -9.44
CA LEU A 310 -9.60 -9.14 -9.75
C LEU A 310 -9.83 -9.50 -11.23
N ARG A 311 -11.00 -9.15 -11.80
CA ARG A 311 -11.27 -9.33 -13.24
C ARG A 311 -10.30 -8.56 -14.12
N ARG A 312 -9.94 -7.33 -13.75
CA ARG A 312 -8.98 -6.49 -14.50
C ARG A 312 -7.57 -7.06 -14.49
N ILE A 313 -7.17 -7.71 -13.40
CA ILE A 313 -5.90 -8.43 -13.35
C ILE A 313 -6.01 -9.86 -13.89
N GLY A 314 -7.07 -10.24 -14.60
CA GLY A 314 -7.16 -11.51 -15.32
C GLY A 314 -7.73 -12.69 -14.52
N ILE A 315 -8.16 -12.47 -13.28
CA ILE A 315 -8.79 -13.48 -12.43
C ILE A 315 -10.31 -13.41 -12.65
N LYS A 316 -10.88 -14.41 -13.33
CA LYS A 316 -12.26 -14.40 -13.82
C LYS A 316 -13.04 -15.69 -13.53
N GLU A 317 -12.41 -16.84 -13.71
CA GLU A 317 -13.02 -18.17 -13.57
C GLU A 317 -13.52 -18.37 -12.13
N VAL A 318 -12.69 -18.01 -11.15
CA VAL A 318 -13.01 -18.13 -9.73
C VAL A 318 -14.15 -17.21 -9.27
N LEU A 319 -14.50 -16.22 -10.10
CA LEU A 319 -15.54 -15.23 -9.84
C LEU A 319 -16.85 -15.59 -10.57
N GLN A 320 -16.91 -16.72 -11.26
CA GLN A 320 -18.15 -17.23 -11.85
C GLN A 320 -19.00 -17.92 -10.79
N ASP A 321 -20.32 -17.84 -10.95
CA ASP A 321 -21.29 -18.41 -10.00
C ASP A 321 -21.27 -19.94 -9.98
N ASP A 322 -20.74 -20.58 -11.02
CA ASP A 322 -20.63 -22.04 -11.16
C ASP A 322 -19.23 -22.57 -10.80
N CYS A 323 -18.30 -21.71 -10.38
CA CYS A 323 -16.97 -22.14 -9.95
C CYS A 323 -17.06 -22.97 -8.67
N VAL A 324 -16.35 -24.10 -8.65
CA VAL A 324 -16.27 -24.99 -7.47
C VAL A 324 -14.91 -24.80 -6.80
N LEU A 325 -14.94 -24.47 -5.51
CA LEU A 325 -13.76 -24.31 -4.66
C LEU A 325 -13.59 -25.54 -3.77
N GLU A 326 -13.06 -26.63 -4.33
CA GLU A 326 -12.98 -27.97 -3.71
C GLU A 326 -12.30 -27.95 -2.33
N ASN A 327 -11.24 -27.16 -2.16
CA ASN A 327 -10.55 -27.08 -0.87
C ASN A 327 -11.33 -26.24 0.15
N MET A 328 -12.24 -25.37 -0.26
CA MET A 328 -12.99 -24.49 0.64
C MET A 328 -14.19 -25.19 1.27
N SER A 329 -14.88 -26.06 0.52
CA SER A 329 -16.00 -26.87 1.01
C SER A 329 -16.00 -28.24 0.34
N LYS A 330 -16.07 -29.29 1.17
CA LYS A 330 -15.98 -30.69 0.71
C LYS A 330 -17.32 -31.23 0.19
N THR A 331 -18.45 -30.66 0.60
CA THR A 331 -19.79 -31.25 0.41
C THR A 331 -20.75 -30.36 -0.38
N THR A 332 -20.56 -29.04 -0.33
CA THR A 332 -21.47 -28.06 -0.94
C THR A 332 -20.68 -27.05 -1.74
N PRO A 333 -20.94 -26.88 -3.06
CA PRO A 333 -20.27 -25.85 -3.83
C PRO A 333 -20.55 -24.46 -3.25
N LEU A 334 -19.51 -23.80 -2.77
CA LEU A 334 -19.58 -22.39 -2.38
C LEU A 334 -19.52 -21.57 -3.65
N ARG A 335 -20.52 -20.72 -3.85
CA ARG A 335 -20.72 -19.98 -5.08
C ARG A 335 -20.56 -18.51 -4.77
N ARG A 336 -19.81 -17.83 -5.65
CA ARG A 336 -19.57 -16.38 -5.62
C ARG A 336 -18.76 -15.89 -4.41
N THR A 337 -17.51 -15.51 -4.67
CA THR A 337 -16.68 -14.77 -3.73
C THR A 337 -16.78 -13.28 -4.05
N GLU A 338 -17.28 -12.50 -3.10
CA GLU A 338 -17.25 -11.03 -3.15
C GLU A 338 -16.19 -10.53 -2.19
N GLY A 339 -15.77 -9.28 -2.34
CA GLY A 339 -14.88 -8.71 -1.36
C GLY A 339 -14.72 -7.22 -1.43
N ILE A 340 -14.24 -6.68 -0.33
CA ILE A 340 -13.96 -5.26 -0.16
C ILE A 340 -12.50 -5.10 0.24
N HIS A 341 -11.77 -4.32 -0.54
CA HIS A 341 -10.45 -3.83 -0.14
C HIS A 341 -10.55 -2.39 0.30
N LYS A 342 -9.96 -2.08 1.45
CA LYS A 342 -9.85 -0.72 1.92
C LYS A 342 -8.44 -0.36 2.36
N CYS A 343 -8.01 0.85 2.04
CA CYS A 343 -6.63 1.26 2.22
C CYS A 343 -6.56 2.75 2.50
N ALA A 344 -5.63 3.16 3.35
CA ALA A 344 -5.34 4.58 3.56
C ALA A 344 -3.85 4.83 3.79
N LEU A 345 -3.42 6.04 3.40
CA LEU A 345 -2.12 6.61 3.71
C LEU A 345 -2.32 8.11 4.03
N MET A 346 -1.74 8.58 5.13
CA MET A 346 -1.66 10.01 5.43
C MET A 346 -0.21 10.39 5.73
N CYS A 347 0.27 11.45 5.11
CA CYS A 347 1.66 11.87 5.10
C CYS A 347 1.78 13.32 5.59
N ASP A 348 2.68 13.56 6.54
CA ASP A 348 2.96 14.87 7.13
C ASP A 348 4.46 15.07 7.41
N GLU A 349 4.80 16.10 8.19
CA GLU A 349 6.20 16.47 8.46
C GLU A 349 6.96 15.43 9.27
N GLU A 350 6.28 14.64 10.09
CA GLU A 350 6.91 13.68 10.98
C GLU A 350 7.03 12.31 10.32
N GLY A 351 6.21 11.99 9.32
CA GLY A 351 6.13 10.64 8.77
C GLY A 351 4.89 10.35 7.93
N THR A 352 4.51 9.08 7.92
CA THR A 352 3.18 8.63 7.52
C THR A 352 2.44 8.15 8.76
N TYR A 353 1.24 8.69 9.00
CA TYR A 353 0.38 8.41 10.16
C TYR A 353 -1.07 8.32 9.72
N VAL A 354 -1.98 8.09 10.68
CA VAL A 354 -3.41 7.91 10.40
C VAL A 354 -4.26 9.11 10.86
N ASN A 355 -3.78 10.01 11.75
CA ASN A 355 -4.49 11.28 12.05
C ASN A 355 -3.66 12.38 12.78
N GLU A 356 -4.26 13.59 12.86
CA GLU A 356 -3.77 14.81 13.52
C GLU A 356 -3.70 14.73 15.06
N LYS A 357 -4.46 13.82 15.71
CA LYS A 357 -4.43 13.62 17.16
C LYS A 357 -3.17 12.86 17.60
N SER A 358 -2.71 11.91 16.78
CA SER A 358 -1.41 11.23 16.95
C SER A 358 -0.24 12.22 16.89
N HIS A 359 -0.32 13.22 16.00
CA HIS A 359 0.63 14.33 15.90
C HIS A 359 0.61 15.21 17.18
N LEU A 360 -0.57 15.54 17.72
CA LEU A 360 -0.67 16.29 18.98
C LEU A 360 -0.17 15.51 20.21
N GLU A 361 -0.38 14.19 20.26
CA GLU A 361 0.13 13.31 21.32
C GLU A 361 1.66 13.18 21.26
N LEU A 362 2.26 13.07 20.06
CA LEU A 362 3.71 13.14 19.82
C LEU A 362 4.31 14.49 20.26
N LEU A 363 3.65 15.60 19.95
CA LEU A 363 4.06 16.94 20.37
C LEU A 363 3.96 17.17 21.89
N SER A 364 3.09 16.44 22.58
CA SER A 364 2.88 16.53 24.04
C SER A 364 3.85 15.68 24.86
N GLY A 365 4.49 14.68 24.24
CA GLY A 365 5.55 13.88 24.84
C GLY A 365 6.85 14.67 25.00
N GLN A 366 7.69 14.29 25.98
CA GLN A 366 8.92 14.99 26.40
C GLN A 366 10.06 15.05 25.34
N TYR A 367 9.76 15.03 24.05
CA TYR A 367 10.74 15.11 22.96
C TYR A 367 11.37 16.49 22.75
N ARG A 368 11.00 17.48 23.57
CA ARG A 368 11.66 18.80 23.57
C ARG A 368 13.00 18.84 24.31
N LYS A 369 13.44 17.76 24.97
CA LYS A 369 14.64 17.78 25.83
C LYS A 369 15.94 17.21 25.24
N SER A 370 15.93 16.58 24.07
CA SER A 370 17.17 16.00 23.49
C SER A 370 17.45 16.41 22.04
N TRP A 371 16.58 17.18 21.38
CA TRP A 371 16.85 17.66 20.04
C TRP A 371 17.66 18.95 20.08
N THR A 372 18.98 18.82 19.89
CA THR A 372 19.82 19.92 19.41
C THR A 372 19.97 19.77 17.88
N PRO A 373 19.53 20.75 17.08
CA PRO A 373 19.75 20.71 15.64
C PRO A 373 21.26 20.63 15.35
N PRO A 374 21.68 19.93 14.29
CA PRO A 374 23.05 20.08 13.78
C PRO A 374 23.28 21.55 13.49
N VAL A 375 24.34 22.12 14.07
CA VAL A 375 24.76 23.49 13.78
C VAL A 375 25.06 23.56 12.28
N SER A 376 24.18 24.21 11.52
CA SER A 376 24.47 24.65 10.17
C SER A 376 25.71 25.53 10.27
N HIS A 377 26.84 25.06 9.74
CA HIS A 377 28.03 25.88 9.60
C HIS A 377 27.74 26.93 8.53
N SER A 378 27.15 28.05 8.93
CA SER A 378 27.19 29.29 8.17
C SER A 378 28.62 29.82 8.27
N GLY A 379 29.50 29.32 7.39
CA GLY A 379 30.83 29.86 7.22
C GLY A 379 30.74 31.32 6.79
N LYS A 380 31.19 32.23 7.66
CA LYS A 380 31.38 33.65 7.34
C LYS A 380 32.40 33.78 6.20
N SER A 381 32.13 34.74 5.34
CA SER A 381 32.96 35.20 4.24
C SER A 381 34.37 35.60 4.71
N ASP A 382 35.38 35.05 4.06
CA ASP A 382 36.72 35.62 4.04
C ASP A 382 37.08 36.06 2.61
N THR A 383 37.59 37.28 2.51
CA THR A 383 37.97 37.99 1.30
C THR A 383 39.30 37.47 0.75
N GLY A 384 39.34 36.98 -0.50
CA GLY A 384 40.61 36.74 -1.20
C GLY A 384 40.49 35.91 -2.49
N ASP A 385 41.03 36.47 -3.59
CA ASP A 385 41.44 35.85 -4.86
C ASP A 385 40.40 35.35 -5.90
N LYS A 386 40.15 36.23 -6.87
CA LYS A 386 39.30 36.06 -8.07
C LYS A 386 39.92 35.26 -9.23
N LYS A 387 40.70 34.19 -9.00
CA LYS A 387 41.28 33.42 -10.14
C LYS A 387 41.11 31.89 -10.13
N ASN A 388 40.26 31.32 -9.28
CA ASN A 388 40.05 29.85 -9.25
C ASN A 388 38.57 29.39 -9.12
N GLN A 389 37.59 30.22 -9.52
CA GLN A 389 36.17 30.00 -9.20
C GLN A 389 35.40 28.95 -10.04
N GLU A 390 35.99 28.33 -11.07
CA GLU A 390 35.25 27.31 -11.87
C GLU A 390 35.37 25.87 -11.34
N LYS A 391 36.33 25.56 -10.46
CA LYS A 391 36.54 24.18 -9.97
C LYS A 391 35.95 23.86 -8.61
N ASN A 392 35.32 24.82 -7.94
CA ASN A 392 34.82 24.66 -6.56
C ASN A 392 33.39 25.21 -6.37
N ARG A 393 32.49 25.05 -7.35
CA ARG A 393 31.06 25.29 -7.09
C ARG A 393 30.55 24.20 -6.13
N PRO A 394 29.92 24.56 -4.99
CA PRO A 394 29.22 23.58 -4.18
C PRO A 394 28.19 22.86 -5.06
N PRO A 395 27.94 21.55 -4.82
CA PRO A 395 26.97 20.80 -5.61
C PRO A 395 25.64 21.54 -5.59
N GLN A 396 25.18 21.94 -6.78
CA GLN A 396 23.89 22.60 -6.92
C GLN A 396 22.82 21.59 -6.56
N ALA A 397 22.02 21.89 -5.54
CA ALA A 397 20.93 20.99 -5.14
C ALA A 397 19.90 20.92 -6.27
N GLU A 398 19.48 19.70 -6.61
CA GLU A 398 18.40 19.45 -7.55
C GLU A 398 17.06 19.80 -6.91
N GLU A 399 16.07 20.19 -7.72
CA GLU A 399 14.72 20.46 -7.22
C GLU A 399 13.79 19.27 -7.49
N PHE A 400 13.09 18.85 -6.44
CA PHE A 400 12.03 17.85 -6.49
C PHE A 400 10.77 18.44 -5.90
N VAL A 401 9.85 18.86 -6.76
CA VAL A 401 8.61 19.56 -6.35
C VAL A 401 7.41 18.72 -6.78
N ALA A 402 6.65 18.21 -5.81
CA ALA A 402 5.43 17.45 -6.03
C ALA A 402 4.18 18.36 -5.94
N ASN A 403 4.13 19.41 -6.76
CA ASN A 403 3.01 20.37 -6.80
C ASN A 403 2.03 20.13 -7.97
N SER A 404 2.02 18.90 -8.49
CA SER A 404 1.12 18.38 -9.53
C SER A 404 0.93 16.88 -9.28
N PRO A 405 0.03 16.16 -9.99
CA PRO A 405 -0.22 14.76 -9.70
C PRO A 405 1.06 13.93 -9.66
N PHE A 406 1.16 13.06 -8.66
CA PHE A 406 2.35 12.27 -8.40
C PHE A 406 2.01 10.86 -7.92
N LEU A 407 2.97 9.97 -8.05
CA LEU A 407 2.85 8.59 -7.59
C LEU A 407 3.59 8.39 -6.29
N VAL A 408 3.05 7.50 -5.48
CA VAL A 408 3.66 7.02 -4.24
C VAL A 408 3.70 5.51 -4.24
N ALA A 409 4.80 4.93 -3.77
CA ALA A 409 4.88 3.50 -3.50
C ALA A 409 5.67 3.25 -2.22
N LEU A 410 5.12 2.45 -1.31
CA LEU A 410 5.80 2.06 -0.07
C LEU A 410 6.50 0.72 -0.30
N ARG A 411 7.84 0.70 -0.20
CA ARG A 411 8.64 -0.53 -0.33
C ARG A 411 9.20 -0.95 1.03
N HIS A 412 9.04 -2.22 1.37
CA HIS A 412 9.77 -2.84 2.48
C HIS A 412 11.19 -3.20 2.03
N ASN A 413 12.21 -2.60 2.65
CA ASN A 413 13.56 -2.60 2.10
C ASN A 413 14.25 -3.96 2.15
N LEU A 414 14.04 -4.75 3.22
CA LEU A 414 14.68 -6.06 3.35
C LEU A 414 14.14 -7.09 2.33
N THR A 415 12.85 -7.03 2.01
CA THR A 415 12.23 -8.00 1.08
C THR A 415 12.18 -7.49 -0.36
N GLY A 416 12.18 -6.17 -0.55
CA GLY A 416 11.94 -5.50 -1.83
C GLY A 416 10.47 -5.47 -2.24
N VAL A 417 9.55 -5.92 -1.38
CA VAL A 417 8.11 -5.99 -1.68
C VAL A 417 7.48 -4.60 -1.54
N PHE A 418 6.67 -4.22 -2.52
CA PHE A 418 5.82 -3.04 -2.45
C PHE A 418 4.55 -3.35 -1.66
N LEU A 419 4.40 -2.65 -0.53
CA LEU A 419 3.28 -2.82 0.39
C LEU A 419 2.08 -1.95 -0.03
N PHE A 420 2.34 -0.73 -0.49
CA PHE A 420 1.33 0.21 -0.96
C PHE A 420 1.75 0.84 -2.27
N ALA A 421 0.77 1.17 -3.10
CA ALA A 421 0.94 1.97 -4.31
C ALA A 421 -0.22 2.96 -4.42
N GLY A 422 0.05 4.17 -4.88
CA GLY A 422 -0.96 5.21 -4.96
C GLY A 422 -0.66 6.29 -5.99
N CYS A 423 -1.71 7.01 -6.37
CA CYS A 423 -1.69 8.18 -7.24
C CYS A 423 -2.43 9.31 -6.53
N ILE A 424 -1.70 10.40 -6.25
CA ILE A 424 -2.22 11.58 -5.58
C ILE A 424 -2.45 12.64 -6.65
N THR A 425 -3.71 12.95 -6.93
CA THR A 425 -4.12 13.96 -7.91
C THR A 425 -4.69 15.21 -7.25
N GLU A 426 -5.14 15.08 -5.99
CA GLU A 426 -5.63 16.16 -5.15
C GLU A 426 -5.27 15.86 -3.68
N PRO A 427 -4.08 16.26 -3.21
CA PRO A 427 -3.60 15.92 -1.87
C PRO A 427 -4.48 16.47 -0.73
#